data_AF-A0A7G8ECZ3-F1
#
_entry.id   AF-A0A7G8ECZ3-F1
#
_cell.length_a   1.000
_cell.length_b   1.000
_cell.length_c   1.000
_cell.angle_alpha   90.00
_cell.angle_beta   90.00
_cell.angle_gamma   90.00
#
_symmetry.space_group_name_H-M   'P 1'
#
loop_
_entity.id
_entity.type
_entity.pdbx_description
1 polymer ?
#
loop_
_entity_poly.entity_id
_entity_poly.type
_entity_poly.pdbx_seq_one_letter_code
_entity_poly.pdbx_strand_id
1 'polypeptide(L)'
;MTSDRITDNTDPSLGYYPSPGWEWQKPAPKASLVANKLDRFAKGWILNLVELVHWLPFIPTFILSFLIFQHSEDLRPLLGGSDLRVFLLLLSPLIQTFGGLMGITMHEYEGWQVAFFKNPLDSDFAVDHYNNEWLREVAYKLLFVLQGLGLLAFSLAVFGFSAITITFAVLSGLVAFIGPQNPKATFSFNDQPVFPLAISILVVFIANASVNFIAYFALLGDPLVADGLPRALAALAPLLLMLGGMIEGILAESSFNQWWHFTAVVFLNLGMVAQILLFPVLW
;
A
#
# COMPACT_ATOMS: atom_id res chain seq x y z
N MET A 1 0.58 -17.56 -33.28
CA MET A 1 0.19 -16.73 -32.12
C MET A 1 -1.01 -15.92 -32.55
N THR A 2 -2.20 -16.43 -32.27
CA THR A 2 -3.43 -15.65 -32.37
C THR A 2 -3.41 -14.65 -31.23
N SER A 3 -3.38 -13.36 -31.53
CA SER A 3 -3.74 -12.38 -30.52
C SER A 3 -5.21 -12.59 -30.22
N ASP A 4 -5.54 -12.80 -28.95
CA ASP A 4 -6.92 -12.73 -28.50
C ASP A 4 -7.33 -11.27 -28.58
N ARG A 5 -7.64 -10.84 -29.81
CA ARG A 5 -8.53 -9.71 -30.02
C ARG A 5 -9.82 -10.02 -29.27
N ILE A 6 -10.45 -8.98 -28.76
CA ILE A 6 -11.90 -8.95 -28.60
C ILE A 6 -12.47 -9.21 -30.00
N THR A 7 -12.62 -10.48 -30.33
CA THR A 7 -13.45 -10.93 -31.45
C THR A 7 -14.89 -10.79 -30.98
N ASP A 8 -15.84 -10.72 -31.90
CA ASP A 8 -17.28 -10.74 -31.57
C ASP A 8 -17.72 -12.01 -30.79
N ASN A 9 -16.77 -12.89 -30.41
CA ASN A 9 -16.94 -14.11 -29.64
C ASN A 9 -16.38 -14.05 -28.19
N THR A 10 -15.80 -12.93 -27.74
CA THR A 10 -15.45 -12.82 -26.31
C THR A 10 -16.72 -12.59 -25.50
N ASP A 11 -17.08 -13.56 -24.67
CA ASP A 11 -18.23 -13.46 -23.79
C ASP A 11 -17.90 -12.51 -22.62
N PRO A 12 -18.52 -11.31 -22.55
CA PRO A 12 -18.26 -10.37 -21.46
C PRO A 12 -18.74 -10.88 -20.09
N SER A 13 -19.48 -12.00 -20.05
CA SER A 13 -19.85 -12.68 -18.81
C SER A 13 -18.78 -13.65 -18.31
N LEU A 14 -17.75 -13.94 -19.11
CA LEU A 14 -16.63 -14.82 -18.75
C LEU A 14 -15.35 -14.00 -18.63
N GLY A 15 -14.75 -14.04 -17.43
CA GLY A 15 -13.49 -13.34 -17.12
C GLY A 15 -12.24 -14.17 -17.41
N TYR A 16 -11.09 -13.67 -16.94
CA TYR A 16 -9.78 -14.34 -17.02
C TYR A 16 -9.67 -15.62 -16.16
N TYR A 17 -10.64 -15.87 -15.30
CA TYR A 17 -10.65 -17.01 -14.38
C TYR A 17 -11.07 -18.34 -15.05
N PRO A 18 -10.62 -19.50 -14.53
CA PRO A 18 -11.02 -20.82 -15.03
C PRO A 18 -12.54 -21.06 -14.96
N SER A 19 -13.03 -22.10 -15.65
CA SER A 19 -14.40 -22.61 -15.49
C SER A 19 -14.39 -23.99 -14.81
N PRO A 20 -15.12 -24.20 -13.70
CA PRO A 20 -15.88 -23.21 -12.94
C PRO A 20 -14.97 -22.11 -12.36
N GLY A 21 -15.50 -20.91 -12.16
CA GLY A 21 -14.75 -19.75 -11.66
C GLY A 21 -14.85 -19.58 -10.15
N TRP A 22 -14.53 -20.63 -9.38
CA TRP A 22 -14.46 -20.49 -7.92
C TRP A 22 -13.28 -19.61 -7.52
N GLU A 23 -13.43 -18.80 -6.48
CA GLU A 23 -12.39 -17.84 -6.06
C GLU A 23 -11.02 -18.48 -5.78
N TRP A 24 -11.02 -19.69 -5.23
CA TRP A 24 -9.78 -20.44 -4.95
C TRP A 24 -9.13 -21.05 -6.20
N GLN A 25 -9.78 -20.98 -7.36
CA GLN A 25 -9.26 -21.47 -8.64
C GLN A 25 -8.61 -20.33 -9.40
N LYS A 26 -7.31 -20.14 -9.15
CA LYS A 26 -6.53 -19.11 -9.82
C LYS A 26 -6.16 -19.52 -11.25
N PRO A 27 -5.98 -18.54 -12.17
CA PRO A 27 -5.65 -18.81 -13.56
C PRO A 27 -4.28 -19.51 -13.70
N ALA A 28 -4.07 -20.14 -14.86
CA ALA A 28 -2.79 -20.74 -15.18
C ALA A 28 -1.66 -19.68 -15.19
N PRO A 29 -0.41 -20.07 -14.90
CA PRO A 29 0.72 -19.14 -14.95
C PRO A 29 0.81 -18.42 -16.29
N LYS A 30 1.00 -17.10 -16.24
CA LYS A 30 1.11 -16.27 -17.45
C LYS A 30 2.24 -16.74 -18.36
N ALA A 31 2.05 -16.63 -19.68
CA ALA A 31 3.03 -17.12 -20.66
C ALA A 31 4.43 -16.49 -20.46
N SER A 32 4.50 -15.22 -20.08
CA SER A 32 5.76 -14.54 -19.75
C SER A 32 6.50 -15.15 -18.56
N LEU A 33 5.78 -15.65 -17.55
CA LEU A 33 6.39 -16.34 -16.41
C LEU A 33 6.94 -17.71 -16.80
N VAL A 34 6.21 -18.46 -17.61
CA VAL A 34 6.65 -19.77 -18.13
C VAL A 34 7.91 -19.63 -18.98
N ALA A 35 7.91 -18.66 -19.91
CA ALA A 35 9.06 -18.39 -20.78
C ALA A 35 10.35 -18.08 -19.99
N ASN A 36 10.20 -17.49 -18.80
CA ASN A 36 11.31 -17.11 -17.92
C ASN A 36 11.53 -18.09 -16.74
N LYS A 37 10.84 -19.24 -16.71
CA LYS A 37 10.94 -20.27 -15.64
C LYS A 37 10.59 -19.75 -14.24
N LEU A 38 9.65 -18.80 -14.16
CA LEU A 38 9.13 -18.20 -12.93
C LEU A 38 7.73 -18.70 -12.56
N ASP A 39 7.11 -19.52 -13.41
CA ASP A 39 5.80 -20.14 -13.23
C ASP A 39 5.65 -20.91 -11.91
N ARG A 40 6.75 -21.44 -11.38
CA ARG A 40 6.80 -22.12 -10.08
C ARG A 40 6.33 -21.26 -8.91
N PHE A 41 6.39 -19.92 -9.03
CA PHE A 41 5.92 -18.97 -8.02
C PHE A 41 4.45 -18.58 -8.20
N ALA A 42 3.83 -18.88 -9.35
CA ALA A 42 2.43 -18.56 -9.67
C ALA A 42 1.50 -19.79 -9.54
N LYS A 43 1.78 -20.69 -8.59
CA LYS A 43 0.90 -21.84 -8.33
C LYS A 43 -0.36 -21.35 -7.59
N GLY A 44 -1.53 -21.89 -7.95
CA GLY A 44 -2.80 -21.41 -7.38
C GLY A 44 -2.86 -21.36 -5.85
N TRP A 45 -2.28 -22.33 -5.14
CA TRP A 45 -2.24 -22.29 -3.67
C TRP A 45 -1.34 -21.17 -3.11
N ILE A 46 -0.26 -20.80 -3.82
CA ILE A 46 0.60 -19.66 -3.45
C ILE A 46 -0.18 -18.37 -3.66
N LEU A 47 -0.86 -18.26 -4.80
CA LEU A 47 -1.67 -17.08 -5.14
C LEU A 47 -2.81 -16.87 -4.13
N ASN A 48 -3.53 -17.93 -3.75
CA ASN A 48 -4.55 -17.88 -2.68
C ASN A 48 -3.96 -17.43 -1.33
N LEU A 49 -2.75 -17.88 -0.99
CA LEU A 49 -2.08 -17.47 0.24
C LEU A 49 -1.69 -15.97 0.19
N VAL A 50 -1.14 -15.53 -0.94
CA VAL A 50 -0.78 -14.13 -1.17
C VAL A 50 -2.02 -13.24 -1.08
N GLU A 51 -3.09 -13.59 -1.77
CA GLU A 51 -4.37 -12.91 -1.67
C GLU A 51 -4.85 -12.80 -0.22
N LEU A 52 -4.93 -13.94 0.48
CA LEU A 52 -5.39 -13.99 1.87
C LEU A 52 -4.61 -12.99 2.73
N VAL A 53 -3.28 -12.98 2.63
CA VAL A 53 -2.49 -12.07 3.47
C VAL A 53 -2.69 -10.61 3.11
N HIS A 54 -2.97 -10.25 1.85
CA HIS A 54 -3.25 -8.85 1.48
C HIS A 54 -4.58 -8.34 2.06
N TRP A 55 -5.52 -9.24 2.36
CA TRP A 55 -6.77 -8.90 3.05
C TRP A 55 -6.61 -8.83 4.57
N LEU A 56 -5.61 -9.50 5.15
CA LEU A 56 -5.41 -9.52 6.61
C LEU A 56 -5.24 -8.13 7.26
N PRO A 57 -4.53 -7.14 6.67
CA PRO A 57 -4.35 -5.81 7.26
C PRO A 57 -5.63 -5.10 7.66
N PHE A 58 -6.77 -5.40 7.05
CA PHE A 58 -8.06 -4.81 7.43
C PHE A 58 -8.40 -5.06 8.89
N ILE A 59 -8.15 -6.28 9.38
CA ILE A 59 -8.51 -6.68 10.75
C ILE A 59 -7.77 -5.82 11.80
N PRO A 60 -6.41 -5.79 11.84
CA PRO A 60 -5.71 -4.95 12.80
C PRO A 60 -5.99 -3.46 12.59
N THR A 61 -6.23 -2.99 11.35
CA THR A 61 -6.64 -1.59 11.11
C THR A 61 -7.94 -1.25 11.83
N PHE A 62 -8.98 -2.06 11.66
CA PHE A 62 -10.26 -1.80 12.33
C PHE A 62 -10.15 -1.92 13.84
N ILE A 63 -9.36 -2.87 14.34
CA ILE A 63 -9.06 -2.99 15.78
C ILE A 63 -8.37 -1.72 16.28
N LEU A 64 -7.32 -1.24 15.61
CA LEU A 64 -6.61 -0.03 16.00
C LEU A 64 -7.53 1.19 16.01
N SER A 65 -8.31 1.40 14.96
CA SER A 65 -9.28 2.50 14.89
C SER A 65 -10.35 2.40 15.99
N PHE A 66 -10.81 1.18 16.30
CA PHE A 66 -11.74 0.95 17.39
C PHE A 66 -11.12 1.26 18.76
N LEU A 67 -9.86 0.89 18.99
CA LEU A 67 -9.14 1.23 20.23
C LEU A 67 -8.97 2.75 20.38
N ILE A 68 -8.59 3.45 19.30
CA ILE A 68 -8.50 4.92 19.31
C ILE A 68 -9.87 5.55 19.62
N PHE A 69 -10.95 5.00 19.06
CA PHE A 69 -12.31 5.44 19.36
C PHE A 69 -12.67 5.20 20.84
N GLN A 70 -12.40 4.01 21.36
CA GLN A 70 -12.74 3.61 22.72
C GLN A 70 -12.01 4.47 23.77
N HIS A 71 -10.78 4.90 23.46
CA HIS A 71 -9.93 5.72 24.32
C HIS A 71 -9.89 7.19 23.89
N SER A 72 -10.93 7.68 23.20
CA SER A 72 -10.95 9.06 22.69
C SER A 72 -10.83 10.11 23.78
N GLU A 73 -11.43 9.86 24.95
CA GLU A 73 -11.39 10.78 26.10
C GLU A 73 -9.99 10.88 26.71
N ASP A 74 -9.23 9.78 26.75
CA ASP A 74 -7.85 9.75 27.26
C ASP A 74 -6.88 10.40 26.27
N LEU A 75 -7.10 10.19 24.97
CA LEU A 75 -6.29 10.75 23.89
C LEU A 75 -6.53 12.25 23.69
N ARG A 76 -7.72 12.75 23.97
CA ARG A 76 -8.09 14.14 23.72
C ARG A 76 -7.17 15.15 24.43
N PRO A 77 -6.86 15.02 25.74
CA PRO A 77 -5.88 15.86 26.41
C PRO A 77 -4.48 15.82 25.76
N LEU A 78 -4.00 14.63 25.38
CA LEU A 78 -2.69 14.46 24.71
C LEU A 78 -2.66 15.16 23.35
N LEU A 79 -3.80 15.22 22.66
CA LEU A 79 -3.98 15.89 21.38
C LEU A 79 -4.49 17.34 21.54
N GLY A 80 -4.16 18.00 22.65
CA GLY A 80 -4.43 19.43 22.87
C GLY A 80 -5.92 19.77 23.02
N GLY A 81 -6.73 18.84 23.50
CA GLY A 81 -8.17 19.02 23.74
C GLY A 81 -9.05 18.95 22.48
N SER A 82 -8.50 18.51 21.34
CA SER A 82 -9.16 18.59 20.04
C SER A 82 -9.76 17.27 19.56
N ASP A 83 -11.08 17.21 19.47
CA ASP A 83 -11.81 16.05 18.93
C ASP A 83 -11.46 15.79 17.46
N LEU A 84 -11.20 16.85 16.69
CA LEU A 84 -10.77 16.73 15.29
C LEU A 84 -9.42 16.01 15.18
N ARG A 85 -8.49 16.26 16.11
CA ARG A 85 -7.18 15.58 16.12
C ARG A 85 -7.33 14.10 16.48
N VAL A 86 -8.19 13.76 17.44
CA VAL A 86 -8.54 12.36 17.75
C VAL A 86 -9.18 11.67 16.53
N PHE A 87 -10.11 12.34 15.86
CA PHE A 87 -10.76 11.82 14.65
C PHE A 87 -9.76 11.58 13.51
N LEU A 88 -8.81 12.49 13.29
CA LEU A 88 -7.75 12.30 12.29
C LEU A 88 -6.79 11.15 12.65
N LEU A 89 -6.48 10.97 13.94
CA LEU A 89 -5.67 9.83 14.42
C LEU A 89 -6.37 8.51 14.10
N LEU A 90 -7.68 8.44 14.35
CA LEU A 90 -8.54 7.29 14.05
C LEU A 90 -8.64 6.99 12.56
N LEU A 91 -8.81 8.04 11.74
CA LEU A 91 -8.98 7.91 10.29
C LEU A 91 -7.69 7.53 9.57
N SER A 92 -6.53 7.98 10.05
CA SER A 92 -5.24 7.71 9.42
C SER A 92 -5.04 6.24 9.00
N PRO A 93 -5.12 5.25 9.91
CA PRO A 93 -4.91 3.85 9.56
C PRO A 93 -5.98 3.32 8.58
N LEU A 94 -7.22 3.81 8.66
CA LEU A 94 -8.28 3.46 7.71
C LEU A 94 -7.94 3.96 6.31
N ILE A 95 -7.61 5.25 6.16
CA ILE A 95 -7.27 5.86 4.87
C ILE A 95 -6.09 5.12 4.23
N GLN A 96 -5.05 4.78 5.00
CA GLN A 96 -3.91 4.00 4.52
C GLN A 96 -4.33 2.60 4.06
N THR A 97 -5.20 1.92 4.80
CA THR A 97 -5.69 0.58 4.43
C THR A 97 -6.55 0.63 3.16
N PHE A 98 -7.41 1.64 3.01
CA PHE A 98 -8.15 1.89 1.77
C PHE A 98 -7.23 2.24 0.60
N GLY A 99 -6.09 2.91 0.85
CA GLY A 99 -5.03 3.08 -0.15
C GLY A 99 -4.47 1.76 -0.66
N GLY A 100 -4.31 0.77 0.22
CA GLY A 100 -3.90 -0.59 -0.12
C GLY A 100 -4.88 -1.33 -1.05
N LEU A 101 -6.18 -0.99 -1.01
CA LEU A 101 -7.17 -1.59 -1.94
C LEU A 101 -6.85 -1.32 -3.40
N MET A 102 -6.16 -0.23 -3.72
CA MET A 102 -5.78 0.07 -5.10
C MET A 102 -4.82 -0.97 -5.64
N GLY A 103 -3.87 -1.44 -4.83
CA GLY A 103 -2.98 -2.56 -5.16
C GLY A 103 -3.72 -3.89 -5.23
N ILE A 104 -4.61 -4.17 -4.26
CA ILE A 104 -5.42 -5.39 -4.24
C ILE A 104 -6.30 -5.50 -5.48
N THR A 105 -6.96 -4.42 -5.89
CA THR A 105 -7.83 -4.40 -7.07
C THR A 105 -7.03 -4.63 -8.36
N MET A 106 -5.82 -4.07 -8.44
CA MET A 106 -4.90 -4.33 -9.55
C MET A 106 -4.49 -5.81 -9.58
N HIS A 107 -4.08 -6.38 -8.44
CA HIS A 107 -3.70 -7.78 -8.37
C HIS A 107 -4.86 -8.71 -8.67
N GLU A 108 -6.08 -8.37 -8.24
CA GLU A 108 -7.30 -9.11 -8.58
C GLU A 108 -7.51 -9.16 -10.10
N TYR A 109 -7.39 -8.01 -10.78
CA TYR A 109 -7.44 -7.94 -12.25
C TYR A 109 -6.35 -8.81 -12.91
N GLU A 110 -5.17 -8.90 -12.31
CA GLU A 110 -4.03 -9.68 -12.81
C GLU A 110 -4.10 -11.17 -12.44
N GLY A 111 -5.15 -11.61 -11.76
CA GLY A 111 -5.29 -12.99 -11.24
C GLY A 111 -4.27 -13.31 -10.15
N TRP A 112 -3.86 -12.30 -9.39
CA TRP A 112 -2.83 -12.30 -8.35
C TRP A 112 -1.41 -12.62 -8.84
N GLN A 113 -1.21 -12.68 -10.15
CA GLN A 113 0.09 -12.99 -10.74
C GLN A 113 0.86 -11.72 -11.07
N VAL A 114 1.97 -11.53 -10.37
CA VAL A 114 2.94 -10.47 -10.68
C VAL A 114 3.82 -10.99 -11.80
N ALA A 115 3.72 -10.37 -12.97
CA ALA A 115 4.38 -10.81 -14.19
C ALA A 115 4.91 -9.63 -15.00
N PHE A 116 5.65 -9.93 -16.06
CA PHE A 116 6.21 -8.93 -16.96
C PHE A 116 5.12 -7.99 -17.49
N PHE A 117 5.44 -6.70 -17.53
CA PHE A 117 4.50 -5.67 -17.96
C PHE A 117 4.61 -5.38 -19.45
N LYS A 118 3.49 -4.98 -20.05
CA LYS A 118 3.45 -4.36 -21.37
C LYS A 118 2.60 -3.11 -21.34
N ASN A 119 3.08 -2.08 -22.05
CA ASN A 119 2.32 -0.88 -22.30
C ASN A 119 1.30 -1.13 -23.42
N PRO A 120 -0.02 -1.02 -23.15
CA PRO A 120 -1.05 -1.17 -24.18
C PRO A 120 -0.99 -0.10 -25.27
N LEU A 121 -0.29 1.03 -25.05
CA LEU A 121 -0.10 2.07 -26.05
C LEU A 121 0.99 1.71 -27.09
N ASP A 122 1.92 0.82 -26.72
CA ASP A 122 3.03 0.43 -27.59
C ASP A 122 2.68 -0.80 -28.44
N SER A 123 1.94 -1.75 -27.87
CA SER A 123 1.50 -2.96 -28.58
C SER A 123 0.32 -3.66 -27.91
N ASP A 124 -0.53 -4.30 -28.71
CA ASP A 124 -1.55 -5.21 -28.22
C ASP A 124 -0.90 -6.40 -27.47
N PHE A 125 -1.53 -6.82 -26.37
CA PHE A 125 -1.14 -8.02 -25.63
C PHE A 125 -2.36 -8.71 -25.01
N ALA A 126 -2.22 -10.01 -24.77
CA ALA A 126 -3.23 -10.81 -24.08
C ALA A 126 -2.97 -10.78 -22.55
N VAL A 127 -4.03 -10.64 -21.77
CA VAL A 127 -3.96 -10.53 -20.29
C VAL A 127 -3.44 -11.81 -19.63
N ASP A 128 -3.52 -12.96 -20.29
CA ASP A 128 -2.96 -14.23 -19.86
C ASP A 128 -1.46 -14.36 -20.19
N HIS A 129 -0.88 -13.40 -20.93
CA HIS A 129 0.55 -13.39 -21.27
C HIS A 129 1.34 -12.40 -20.41
N TYR A 130 0.78 -11.21 -20.15
CA TYR A 130 1.48 -10.09 -19.50
C TYR A 130 0.57 -9.31 -18.54
N ASN A 131 1.18 -8.52 -17.66
CA ASN A 131 0.49 -7.54 -16.83
C ASN A 131 0.39 -6.18 -17.53
N ASN A 132 -0.61 -5.39 -17.14
CA ASN A 132 -0.92 -4.12 -17.78
C ASN A 132 -0.16 -2.97 -17.09
N GLU A 133 0.80 -2.39 -17.79
CA GLU A 133 1.62 -1.30 -17.26
C GLU A 133 0.79 -0.05 -16.92
N TRP A 134 -0.20 0.29 -17.74
CA TRP A 134 -1.01 1.48 -17.51
C TRP A 134 -1.97 1.32 -16.34
N LEU A 135 -2.52 0.12 -16.14
CA LEU A 135 -3.30 -0.19 -14.94
C LEU A 135 -2.45 -0.01 -13.67
N ARG A 136 -1.20 -0.49 -13.70
CA ARG A 136 -0.25 -0.32 -12.60
C ARG A 136 0.06 1.14 -12.30
N GLU A 137 0.26 1.96 -13.33
CA GLU A 137 0.43 3.41 -13.15
C GLU A 137 -0.74 4.07 -12.44
N VAL A 138 -1.98 3.73 -12.84
CA VAL A 138 -3.19 4.28 -12.23
C VAL A 138 -3.33 3.79 -10.78
N ALA A 139 -3.15 2.50 -10.54
CA ALA A 139 -3.22 1.90 -9.21
C ALA A 139 -2.19 2.52 -8.27
N TYR A 140 -0.94 2.66 -8.70
CA TYR A 140 0.14 3.25 -7.89
C TYR A 140 -0.14 4.71 -7.59
N LYS A 141 -0.59 5.50 -8.56
CA LYS A 141 -0.97 6.89 -8.30
C LYS A 141 -1.99 6.98 -7.17
N LEU A 142 -3.09 6.22 -7.25
CA LEU A 142 -4.15 6.26 -6.25
C LEU A 142 -3.67 5.72 -4.90
N LEU A 143 -2.89 4.64 -4.90
CA LEU A 143 -2.27 4.07 -3.71
C LEU A 143 -1.43 5.14 -2.99
N PHE A 144 -0.45 5.75 -3.65
CA PHE A 144 0.45 6.71 -3.02
C PHE A 144 -0.25 7.99 -2.59
N VAL A 145 -1.28 8.44 -3.32
CA VAL A 145 -2.10 9.59 -2.90
C VAL A 145 -2.87 9.26 -1.62
N LEU A 146 -3.56 8.11 -1.56
CA LEU A 146 -4.33 7.72 -0.38
C LEU A 146 -3.41 7.42 0.82
N GLN A 147 -2.30 6.73 0.62
CA GLN A 147 -1.29 6.54 1.65
C GLN A 147 -0.79 7.89 2.18
N GLY A 148 -0.46 8.82 1.29
CA GLY A 148 -0.05 10.18 1.64
C GLY A 148 -1.12 10.95 2.44
N LEU A 149 -2.39 10.82 2.08
CA LEU A 149 -3.51 11.42 2.84
C LEU A 149 -3.63 10.84 4.26
N GLY A 150 -3.42 9.53 4.42
CA GLY A 150 -3.41 8.92 5.74
C GLY A 150 -2.22 9.37 6.59
N LEU A 151 -1.02 9.46 5.99
CA LEU A 151 0.17 10.00 6.66
C LEU A 151 -0.01 11.47 7.08
N LEU A 152 -0.68 12.27 6.25
CA LEU A 152 -1.08 13.65 6.57
C LEU A 152 -2.07 13.69 7.73
N ALA A 153 -3.11 12.86 7.71
CA ALA A 153 -4.10 12.79 8.77
C ALA A 153 -3.43 12.49 10.13
N PHE A 154 -2.53 11.50 10.17
CA PHE A 154 -1.75 11.22 11.39
C PHE A 154 -0.88 12.40 11.81
N SER A 155 -0.15 13.01 10.89
CA SER A 155 0.76 14.11 11.20
C SER A 155 0.00 15.33 11.73
N LEU A 156 -1.17 15.63 11.16
CA LEU A 156 -2.08 16.69 11.63
C LEU A 156 -2.72 16.34 12.98
N ALA A 157 -3.03 15.06 13.22
CA ALA A 157 -3.48 14.61 14.52
C ALA A 157 -2.41 14.86 15.59
N VAL A 158 -1.15 14.52 15.32
CA VAL A 158 -0.06 14.62 16.30
C VAL A 158 0.46 16.04 16.48
N PHE A 159 0.64 16.82 15.40
CA PHE A 159 1.20 18.17 15.49
C PHE A 159 0.13 19.27 15.60
N GLY A 160 -1.13 18.95 15.32
CA GLY A 160 -2.24 19.89 15.34
C GLY A 160 -2.22 20.87 14.16
N PHE A 161 -3.07 21.90 14.27
CA PHE A 161 -3.32 22.88 13.21
C PHE A 161 -2.57 24.18 13.50
N SER A 162 -1.55 24.45 12.71
CA SER A 162 -0.77 25.68 12.71
C SER A 162 -0.62 26.18 11.28
N ALA A 163 -0.19 27.43 11.10
CA ALA A 163 0.10 27.95 9.76
C ALA A 163 1.07 27.04 8.99
N ILE A 164 2.07 26.46 9.68
CA ILE A 164 3.07 25.57 9.09
C ILE A 164 2.43 24.23 8.69
N THR A 165 1.72 23.56 9.60
CA THR A 165 1.15 22.23 9.33
C THR A 165 0.03 22.28 8.30
N ILE A 166 -0.79 23.34 8.30
CA ILE A 166 -1.82 23.57 7.28
C ILE A 166 -1.17 23.86 5.92
N THR A 167 -0.15 24.73 5.87
CA THR A 167 0.57 25.01 4.61
C THR A 167 1.20 23.74 4.05
N PHE A 168 1.84 22.93 4.90
CA PHE A 168 2.42 21.65 4.50
C PHE A 168 1.37 20.69 3.95
N ALA A 169 0.20 20.57 4.60
CA ALA A 169 -0.89 19.71 4.14
C ALA A 169 -1.48 20.18 2.80
N VAL A 170 -1.72 21.48 2.65
CA VAL A 170 -2.22 22.07 1.40
C VAL A 170 -1.23 21.87 0.26
N LEU A 171 0.06 22.18 0.47
CA LEU A 171 1.10 21.99 -0.54
C LEU A 171 1.26 20.51 -0.92
N SER A 172 1.22 19.60 0.06
CA SER A 172 1.24 18.15 -0.20
C SER A 172 0.06 17.73 -1.07
N GLY A 173 -1.16 18.19 -0.73
CA GLY A 173 -2.37 17.91 -1.51
C GLY A 173 -2.31 18.47 -2.93
N LEU A 174 -1.89 19.74 -3.09
CA LEU A 174 -1.74 20.37 -4.40
C LEU A 174 -0.74 19.62 -5.27
N VAL A 175 0.47 19.36 -4.78
CA VAL A 175 1.49 18.65 -5.57
C VAL A 175 1.02 17.23 -5.93
N ALA A 176 0.33 16.54 -5.03
CA ALA A 176 -0.20 15.20 -5.31
C ALA A 176 -1.33 15.19 -6.37
N PHE A 177 -2.22 16.17 -6.36
CA PHE A 177 -3.40 16.21 -7.25
C PHE A 177 -3.16 16.94 -8.58
N ILE A 178 -2.55 18.12 -8.54
CA ILE A 178 -2.34 18.98 -9.71
C ILE A 178 -0.90 18.98 -10.22
N GLY A 179 0.01 18.33 -9.50
CA GLY A 179 1.40 18.21 -9.92
C GLY A 179 1.56 17.42 -11.22
N PRO A 180 2.71 17.59 -11.90
CA PRO A 180 2.98 16.91 -13.15
C PRO A 180 3.03 15.40 -12.95
N GLN A 181 2.42 14.65 -13.87
CA GLN A 181 2.44 13.18 -13.87
C GLN A 181 3.71 12.60 -14.50
N ASN A 182 4.53 13.44 -15.13
CA ASN A 182 5.80 13.10 -15.78
C ASN A 182 6.91 14.06 -15.33
N PRO A 183 8.18 13.62 -15.27
CA PRO A 183 8.65 12.24 -15.49
C PRO A 183 8.26 11.29 -14.34
N LYS A 184 8.30 9.99 -14.63
CA LYS A 184 8.12 8.93 -13.63
C LYS A 184 9.45 8.61 -12.96
N ALA A 185 9.41 8.22 -11.69
CA ALA A 185 10.53 7.74 -10.89
C ALA A 185 10.86 6.27 -11.20
N THR A 186 10.86 5.92 -12.49
CA THR A 186 11.11 4.55 -12.92
C THR A 186 12.59 4.25 -12.86
N PHE A 187 12.98 3.20 -12.14
CA PHE A 187 14.33 2.65 -12.15
C PHE A 187 14.29 1.21 -12.64
N SER A 188 15.39 0.74 -13.24
CA SER A 188 15.48 -0.65 -13.71
C SER A 188 16.03 -1.53 -12.58
N PHE A 189 15.31 -2.60 -12.24
CA PHE A 189 15.83 -3.69 -11.42
C PHE A 189 15.57 -5.00 -12.16
N ASN A 190 16.60 -5.81 -12.37
CA ASN A 190 16.54 -7.00 -13.23
C ASN A 190 15.99 -6.71 -14.64
N ASP A 191 16.41 -5.60 -15.26
CA ASP A 191 15.95 -5.16 -16.59
C ASP A 191 14.43 -4.91 -16.68
N GLN A 192 13.76 -4.69 -15.56
CA GLN A 192 12.33 -4.36 -15.49
C GLN A 192 12.13 -2.96 -14.90
N PRO A 193 11.22 -2.15 -15.49
CA PRO A 193 10.85 -0.88 -14.91
C PRO A 193 10.11 -1.12 -13.59
N VAL A 194 10.69 -0.59 -12.53
CA VAL A 194 10.12 -0.59 -11.19
C VAL A 194 9.56 0.79 -10.93
N PHE A 195 8.43 0.84 -10.24
CA PHE A 195 7.93 2.06 -9.63
C PHE A 195 7.53 3.15 -10.66
N PRO A 196 6.52 2.91 -11.52
CA PRO A 196 6.07 3.89 -12.52
C PRO A 196 5.21 5.02 -11.88
N LEU A 197 5.73 5.63 -10.82
CA LEU A 197 5.10 6.70 -10.06
C LEU A 197 5.67 8.06 -10.48
N ALA A 198 4.82 9.09 -10.60
CA ALA A 198 5.30 10.44 -10.88
C ALA A 198 6.30 10.92 -9.79
N ILE A 199 7.42 11.54 -10.20
CA ILE A 199 8.44 12.04 -9.25
C ILE A 199 7.82 13.01 -8.24
N SER A 200 6.89 13.85 -8.69
CA SER A 200 6.15 14.80 -7.84
C SER A 200 5.44 14.10 -6.68
N ILE A 201 4.71 13.01 -6.96
CA ILE A 201 4.00 12.22 -5.96
C ILE A 201 4.98 11.51 -5.04
N LEU A 202 6.06 10.94 -5.59
CA LEU A 202 7.10 10.27 -4.78
C LEU A 202 7.74 11.21 -3.76
N VAL A 203 8.13 12.41 -4.19
CA VAL A 203 8.75 13.42 -3.31
C VAL A 203 7.80 13.80 -2.18
N VAL A 204 6.54 14.08 -2.50
CA VAL A 204 5.52 14.39 -1.48
C VAL A 204 5.32 13.22 -0.52
N PHE A 205 5.27 12.00 -1.04
CA PHE A 205 5.11 10.81 -0.22
C PHE A 205 6.29 10.63 0.75
N ILE A 206 7.53 10.76 0.29
CA ILE A 206 8.73 10.67 1.13
C ILE A 206 8.74 11.76 2.21
N ALA A 207 8.36 12.99 1.84
CA ALA A 207 8.26 14.09 2.80
C ALA A 207 7.21 13.78 3.88
N ASN A 208 6.04 13.28 3.48
CA ASN A 208 4.99 12.87 4.42
C ASN A 208 5.40 11.70 5.31
N ALA A 209 6.05 10.67 4.75
CA ALA A 209 6.56 9.55 5.51
C ALA A 209 7.62 9.99 6.54
N SER A 210 8.49 10.93 6.18
CA SER A 210 9.50 11.49 7.09
C SER A 210 8.86 12.27 8.24
N VAL A 211 7.88 13.13 7.95
CA VAL A 211 7.13 13.87 8.97
C VAL A 211 6.35 12.89 9.88
N ASN A 212 5.77 11.85 9.30
CA ASN A 212 5.04 10.82 10.04
C ASN A 212 5.96 10.04 10.99
N PHE A 213 7.17 9.68 10.54
CA PHE A 213 8.19 9.05 11.38
C PHE A 213 8.51 9.92 12.61
N ILE A 214 8.66 11.24 12.42
CA ILE A 214 8.87 12.18 13.54
C ILE A 214 7.62 12.26 14.42
N ALA A 215 6.42 12.23 13.83
CA ALA A 215 5.16 12.25 14.56
C ALA A 215 5.02 11.05 15.51
N TYR A 216 5.50 9.85 15.13
CA TYR A 216 5.54 8.71 16.05
C TYR A 216 6.35 8.99 17.32
N PHE A 217 7.52 9.63 17.19
CA PHE A 217 8.33 10.03 18.34
C PHE A 217 7.69 11.14 19.16
N ALA A 218 6.93 12.03 18.54
CA ALA A 218 6.20 13.07 19.25
C ALA A 218 4.98 12.53 20.02
N LEU A 219 4.29 11.52 19.46
CA LEU A 219 3.12 10.90 20.08
C LEU A 219 3.50 9.91 21.18
N LEU A 220 4.41 8.98 20.90
CA LEU A 220 4.72 7.86 21.80
C LEU A 220 5.96 8.10 22.67
N GLY A 221 6.82 9.06 22.33
CA GLY A 221 8.16 9.15 22.92
C GLY A 221 8.19 9.32 24.43
N ASP A 222 7.47 10.32 24.95
CA ASP A 222 7.40 10.58 26.39
C ASP A 222 6.50 9.56 27.11
N PRO A 223 5.32 9.17 26.56
CA PRO A 223 4.51 8.09 27.14
C PRO A 223 5.25 6.75 27.30
N LEU A 224 6.06 6.33 26.32
CA LEU A 224 6.89 5.13 26.44
C LEU A 224 7.88 5.22 27.61
N VAL A 225 8.54 6.37 27.77
CA VAL A 225 9.50 6.57 28.87
C VAL A 225 8.79 6.56 30.22
N ALA A 226 7.58 7.14 30.31
CA ALA A 226 6.77 7.12 31.52
C ALA A 226 6.38 5.69 31.95
N ASP A 227 6.18 4.79 31.00
CA ASP A 227 5.89 3.37 31.22
C ASP A 227 7.17 2.50 31.39
N GLY A 228 8.35 3.13 31.50
CA GLY A 228 9.62 2.42 31.67
C GLY A 228 10.15 1.73 30.41
N LEU A 229 9.61 2.05 29.24
CA LEU A 229 10.01 1.51 27.94
C LEU A 229 10.99 2.43 27.20
N PRO A 230 11.87 1.89 26.32
CA PRO A 230 12.78 2.71 25.53
C PRO A 230 12.04 3.60 24.52
N ARG A 231 12.37 4.90 24.49
CA ARG A 231 11.85 5.87 23.50
C ARG A 231 12.03 5.40 22.05
N ALA A 232 13.08 4.62 21.77
CA ALA A 232 13.37 4.06 20.45
C ALA A 232 12.25 3.15 19.90
N LEU A 233 11.41 2.58 20.76
CA LEU A 233 10.27 1.74 20.32
C LEU A 233 9.25 2.51 19.48
N ALA A 234 9.20 3.85 19.57
CA ALA A 234 8.36 4.68 18.71
C ALA A 234 8.67 4.49 17.21
N ALA A 235 9.90 4.08 16.84
CA ALA A 235 10.27 3.81 15.45
C ALA A 235 9.78 2.45 14.93
N LEU A 236 9.36 1.52 15.80
CA LEU A 236 9.12 0.12 15.40
C LEU A 236 8.03 0.02 14.32
N ALA A 237 6.84 0.57 14.59
CA ALA A 237 5.73 0.56 13.66
C ALA A 237 6.07 1.20 12.30
N PRO A 238 6.54 2.48 12.22
CA PRO A 238 6.81 3.09 10.93
C PRO A 238 7.96 2.41 10.17
N LEU A 239 8.97 1.84 10.84
CA LEU A 239 10.03 1.09 10.15
C LEU A 239 9.52 -0.23 9.55
N LEU A 240 8.66 -0.96 10.26
CA LEU A 240 8.05 -2.19 9.74
C LEU A 240 7.17 -1.90 8.52
N LEU A 241 6.34 -0.85 8.60
CA LEU A 241 5.51 -0.41 7.47
C LEU A 241 6.36 0.00 6.26
N MET A 242 7.40 0.81 6.49
CA MET A 242 8.33 1.24 5.44
C MET A 242 9.03 0.04 4.79
N LEU A 243 9.53 -0.90 5.59
CA LEU A 243 10.20 -2.10 5.09
C LEU A 243 9.25 -2.97 4.27
N GLY A 244 8.01 -3.15 4.71
CA GLY A 244 6.98 -3.85 3.95
C GLY A 244 6.75 -3.20 2.59
N GLY A 245 6.50 -1.89 2.56
CA GLY A 245 6.29 -1.16 1.30
C GLY A 245 7.50 -1.19 0.37
N MET A 246 8.73 -1.16 0.90
CA MET A 246 9.95 -1.29 0.09
C MET A 246 10.11 -2.70 -0.50
N ILE A 247 9.86 -3.75 0.27
CA ILE A 247 9.95 -5.13 -0.21
C ILE A 247 8.93 -5.36 -1.33
N GLU A 248 7.70 -4.89 -1.16
CA GLU A 248 6.64 -5.01 -2.16
C GLU A 248 6.99 -4.23 -3.43
N GLY A 249 7.17 -2.92 -3.30
CA GLY A 249 7.33 -2.01 -4.43
C GLY A 249 8.64 -2.19 -5.21
N ILE A 250 9.67 -2.79 -4.59
CA ILE A 250 10.98 -3.01 -5.21
C ILE A 250 11.22 -4.48 -5.52
N LEU A 251 11.19 -5.36 -4.52
CA LEU A 251 11.63 -6.75 -4.72
C LEU A 251 10.56 -7.60 -5.39
N ALA A 252 9.32 -7.51 -4.89
CA ALA A 252 8.24 -8.38 -5.34
C ALA A 252 7.89 -8.11 -6.81
N GLU A 253 7.74 -6.84 -7.14
CA GLU A 253 7.36 -6.34 -8.45
C GLU A 253 8.44 -6.46 -9.54
N SER A 254 9.71 -6.70 -9.14
CA SER A 254 10.84 -6.78 -10.08
C SER A 254 11.46 -8.16 -10.20
N SER A 255 11.11 -9.07 -9.29
CA SER A 255 11.58 -10.46 -9.33
C SER A 255 10.50 -11.45 -9.73
N PHE A 256 9.23 -11.00 -9.79
CA PHE A 256 8.05 -11.82 -10.08
C PHE A 256 7.94 -13.04 -9.15
N ASN A 257 8.47 -12.91 -7.94
CA ASN A 257 8.45 -13.95 -6.92
C ASN A 257 7.43 -13.58 -5.83
N GLN A 258 6.34 -14.33 -5.82
CA GLN A 258 5.21 -14.16 -4.91
C GLN A 258 5.57 -14.25 -3.42
N TRP A 259 6.67 -14.91 -3.07
CA TRP A 259 7.14 -14.94 -1.69
C TRP A 259 7.61 -13.58 -1.16
N TRP A 260 8.05 -12.67 -2.05
CA TRP A 260 8.36 -11.30 -1.64
C TRP A 260 7.09 -10.50 -1.36
N HIS A 261 6.00 -10.70 -2.10
CA HIS A 261 4.70 -10.13 -1.75
C HIS A 261 4.24 -10.62 -0.39
N PHE A 262 4.28 -11.94 -0.15
CA PHE A 262 3.95 -12.49 1.16
C PHE A 262 4.80 -11.87 2.27
N THR A 263 6.12 -11.78 2.06
CA THR A 263 7.05 -11.20 3.03
C THR A 263 6.74 -9.73 3.31
N ALA A 264 6.50 -8.93 2.26
CA ALA A 264 6.15 -7.52 2.40
C ALA A 264 4.90 -7.35 3.27
N VAL A 265 3.86 -8.12 2.98
CA VAL A 265 2.58 -8.05 3.70
C VAL A 265 2.73 -8.50 5.15
N VAL A 266 3.61 -9.46 5.46
CA VAL A 266 3.96 -9.80 6.85
C VAL A 266 4.54 -8.58 7.58
N PHE A 267 5.48 -7.85 6.97
CA PHE A 267 6.03 -6.63 7.57
C PHE A 267 4.98 -5.52 7.75
N LEU A 268 4.09 -5.33 6.77
CA LEU A 268 2.98 -4.39 6.89
C LEU A 268 2.05 -4.75 8.06
N ASN A 269 1.67 -6.02 8.19
CA ASN A 269 0.84 -6.50 9.29
C ASN A 269 1.55 -6.34 10.65
N LEU A 270 2.84 -6.69 10.73
CA LEU A 270 3.63 -6.49 11.95
C LEU A 270 3.69 -5.01 12.34
N GLY A 271 3.78 -4.09 11.38
CA GLY A 271 3.71 -2.66 11.62
C GLY A 271 2.37 -2.20 12.23
N MET A 272 1.25 -2.76 11.75
CA MET A 272 -0.08 -2.49 12.31
C MET A 272 -0.25 -3.10 13.72
N VAL A 273 0.23 -4.32 13.92
CA VAL A 273 0.24 -4.97 15.25
C VAL A 273 1.12 -4.21 16.23
N ALA A 274 2.28 -3.71 15.79
CA ALA A 274 3.14 -2.87 16.62
C ALA A 274 2.42 -1.59 17.09
N GLN A 275 1.61 -0.96 16.23
CA GLN A 275 0.77 0.17 16.67
C GLN A 275 -0.22 -0.25 17.75
N ILE A 276 -0.94 -1.35 17.55
CA ILE A 276 -1.91 -1.87 18.54
C ILE A 276 -1.24 -2.17 19.89
N LEU A 277 -0.02 -2.69 19.88
CA LEU A 277 0.72 -3.04 21.10
C LEU A 277 1.35 -1.83 21.80
N LEU A 278 1.70 -0.78 21.06
CA LEU A 278 2.36 0.42 21.61
C LEU A 278 1.36 1.50 22.03
N PHE A 279 0.23 1.64 21.35
CA PHE A 279 -0.75 2.67 21.65
C PHE A 279 -1.36 2.59 23.07
N PRO A 280 -1.44 1.42 23.75
CA PRO A 280 -1.85 1.35 25.15
C PRO A 280 -1.08 2.24 26.12
N VAL A 281 0.15 2.66 25.81
CA VAL A 281 0.88 3.62 26.66
C VAL A 281 0.30 5.04 26.60
N LEU A 282 -0.66 5.30 25.72
CA LEU A 282 -1.31 6.61 25.52
C LEU A 282 -2.57 6.80 26.39
N TRP A 283 -3.00 5.81 27.16
CA TRP A 283 -4.21 5.88 27.98
C TRP A 283 -4.08 5.13 29.31
#